data_AF-A0A7G5FCP8-F1
#
_entry.id   AF-A0A7G5FCP8-F1
#
_cell.length_a   1.000
_cell.length_b   1.000
_cell.length_c   1.000
_cell.angle_alpha   90.00
_cell.angle_beta   90.00
_cell.angle_gamma   90.00
#
_symmetry.space_group_name_H-M   'P 1'
#
loop_
_entity.id
_entity.type
_entity.pdbx_description
1 polymer ?
#
loop_
_entity_poly.entity_id
_entity_poly.type
_entity_poly.pdbx_seq_one_letter_code
_entity_poly.pdbx_strand_id
1 'polypeptide(L)'
;MPSYRLKPRLQVWKITGLVAALLIIPNAVDPIVPDLDDDRAQVKLGEKASDWEIPLEWPDGGPLVCEKDDDSMYTSWLCEGATVSSIVMDNVIDQKNSLKRGIRAMTISEPKLGSFAYEGNVLLYETKDAIALSQQGVGDQEGKTLVVVVSGEQQDPYTDLVLHNLRGNEDKRPDLNEIGTAA
;
A
#
# COMPACT_ATOMS: atom_id res chain seq x y z
N MET A 1 46.44 59.29 -12.85
CA MET A 1 45.34 58.29 -12.82
C MET A 1 45.07 57.94 -11.36
N PRO A 2 43.89 58.24 -10.78
CA PRO A 2 43.58 57.79 -9.44
C PRO A 2 43.04 56.35 -9.50
N SER A 3 43.75 55.42 -8.85
CA SER A 3 43.30 54.03 -8.70
C SER A 3 42.22 53.93 -7.63
N TYR A 4 40.99 53.61 -8.02
CA TYR A 4 39.88 53.41 -7.09
C TYR A 4 40.04 52.07 -6.36
N ARG A 5 40.47 52.10 -5.10
CA ARG A 5 40.43 50.91 -4.21
C ARG A 5 39.06 50.87 -3.52
N LEU A 6 38.21 49.94 -3.94
CA LEU A 6 37.02 49.55 -3.18
C LEU A 6 37.49 49.03 -1.82
N LYS A 7 37.39 49.86 -0.77
CA LYS A 7 37.40 49.38 0.62
C LYS A 7 36.04 48.73 0.86
N PRO A 8 35.92 47.40 0.99
CA PRO A 8 34.66 46.82 1.39
C PRO A 8 34.40 47.27 2.83
N ARG A 9 33.45 48.20 2.99
CA ARG A 9 32.96 48.67 4.29
C ARG A 9 31.93 47.68 4.88
N LEU A 10 32.03 46.43 4.48
CA LEU A 10 31.24 45.33 5.02
C LEU A 10 31.90 44.90 6.32
N GLN A 11 31.23 45.16 7.43
CA GLN A 11 31.66 44.70 8.74
C GLN A 11 31.62 43.18 8.74
N VAL A 12 32.79 42.55 8.55
CA VAL A 12 32.97 41.10 8.41
C VAL A 12 32.25 40.34 9.52
N TRP A 13 32.20 40.91 10.72
CA TRP A 13 31.50 40.38 11.88
C TRP A 13 29.98 40.21 11.68
N LYS A 14 29.32 41.08 10.90
CA LYS A 14 27.90 40.92 10.54
C LYS A 14 27.67 39.75 9.60
N ILE A 15 28.60 39.52 8.68
CA ILE A 15 28.53 38.38 7.75
C ILE A 15 28.75 37.09 8.53
N THR A 16 29.76 37.05 9.40
CA THR A 16 30.01 35.90 10.28
C THR A 16 28.83 35.61 11.20
N GLY A 17 28.20 36.63 11.78
CA GLY A 17 27.00 36.46 12.60
C GLY A 17 25.79 35.93 11.82
N LEU A 18 25.57 36.42 10.59
CA LEU A 18 24.51 35.93 9.71
C LEU A 18 24.74 34.46 9.31
N VAL A 19 25.98 34.11 8.93
CA VAL A 19 26.35 32.74 8.56
C VAL A 19 26.22 31.81 9.75
N ALA A 20 26.66 32.24 10.95
CA ALA A 20 26.49 31.46 12.17
C ALA A 20 25.00 31.25 12.50
N ALA A 21 24.16 32.28 12.37
CA ALA A 21 22.72 32.15 12.57
C ALA A 21 22.09 31.17 11.59
N LEU A 22 22.44 31.24 10.30
CA LEU A 22 21.95 30.32 9.27
C LEU A 22 22.35 28.86 9.52
N LEU A 23 23.50 28.62 10.14
CA LEU A 23 23.96 27.27 10.50
C LEU A 23 23.32 26.72 11.79
N ILE A 24 22.84 27.59 12.67
CA ILE A 24 22.17 27.19 13.93
C ILE A 24 20.69 26.84 13.69
N ILE A 25 20.04 27.52 12.73
CA ILE A 25 18.61 27.31 12.43
C ILE A 25 18.25 25.83 12.20
N PRO A 26 18.98 25.03 11.38
CA PRO A 26 18.65 23.61 11.19
C PRO A 26 18.60 22.81 12.49
N ASN A 27 19.59 23.00 13.38
CA ASN A 27 19.68 22.31 14.67
C ASN A 27 18.60 22.76 15.67
N ALA A 28 18.07 23.98 15.50
CA ALA A 28 17.00 24.50 16.36
C ALA A 28 15.61 24.02 15.89
N VAL A 29 15.48 23.65 14.62
CA VAL A 29 14.24 23.15 14.01
C VAL A 29 14.14 21.62 14.12
N ASP A 30 15.27 20.91 14.16
CA ASP A 30 15.38 19.46 14.35
C ASP A 30 14.46 18.89 15.46
N PRO A 31 14.38 19.45 16.68
CA PRO A 31 13.49 18.91 17.73
C PRO A 31 12.01 19.25 17.54
N ILE A 32 11.65 20.07 16.55
CA ILE A 32 10.27 20.50 16.27
C ILE A 32 9.67 19.68 15.13
N VAL A 33 10.50 19.10 14.26
CA VAL A 33 10.06 18.20 13.20
C VAL A 33 9.84 16.84 13.84
N PRO A 34 8.61 16.33 13.92
CA PRO A 34 8.40 14.95 14.36
C PRO A 34 9.11 14.02 13.38
N ASP A 35 9.85 13.05 13.92
CA ASP A 35 10.31 11.89 13.14
C ASP A 35 9.06 11.21 12.59
N LEU A 36 8.82 11.39 11.29
CA LEU A 36 7.89 10.55 10.56
C LEU A 36 8.63 9.24 10.37
N ASP A 37 8.42 8.27 11.27
CA ASP A 37 8.71 6.88 10.95
C ASP A 37 7.95 6.59 9.65
N ASP A 38 8.68 6.53 8.54
CA ASP A 38 8.11 6.25 7.22
C ASP A 38 7.83 4.75 7.17
N ASP A 39 6.83 4.31 7.94
CA ASP A 39 6.30 2.93 7.98
C ASP A 39 5.59 2.55 6.67
N ARG A 40 5.71 3.42 5.66
CA ARG A 40 5.20 3.23 4.32
C ARG A 40 6.17 2.37 3.53
N ALA A 41 5.73 1.18 3.17
CA ALA A 41 6.50 0.26 2.34
C ALA A 41 5.68 -0.20 1.13
N GLN A 42 6.36 -0.82 0.17
CA GLN A 42 5.67 -1.41 -0.98
C GLN A 42 4.70 -2.49 -0.48
N VAL A 43 3.44 -2.38 -0.90
CA VAL A 43 2.40 -3.34 -0.56
C VAL A 43 2.73 -4.67 -1.22
N LYS A 44 2.78 -5.70 -0.39
CA LYS A 44 2.96 -7.09 -0.82
C LYS A 44 1.84 -7.94 -0.26
N LEU A 45 1.15 -8.63 -1.14
CA LEU A 45 0.16 -9.64 -0.79
C LEU A 45 0.88 -10.93 -0.45
N GLY A 46 0.37 -11.67 0.54
CA GLY A 46 0.94 -12.93 0.95
C GLY A 46 0.75 -13.14 2.44
N GLU A 47 1.68 -13.85 3.06
CA GLU A 47 1.70 -14.04 4.49
C GLU A 47 3.13 -13.88 4.99
N LYS A 48 3.31 -13.27 6.16
CA LYS A 48 4.61 -13.02 6.79
C LYS A 48 5.48 -14.29 6.95
N ALA A 49 4.87 -15.47 6.95
CA ALA A 49 5.52 -16.77 7.10
C ALA A 49 5.59 -17.60 5.81
N SER A 50 5.05 -17.10 4.69
CA SER A 50 5.01 -17.82 3.41
C SER A 50 5.95 -17.17 2.39
N ASP A 51 6.62 -17.99 1.58
CA ASP A 51 7.45 -17.52 0.47
C ASP A 51 6.62 -16.99 -0.72
N TRP A 52 5.29 -17.08 -0.65
CA TRP A 52 4.41 -16.57 -1.70
C TRP A 52 4.06 -15.10 -1.44
N GLU A 53 4.85 -14.21 -2.04
CA GLU A 53 4.60 -12.77 -2.06
C GLU A 53 4.23 -12.30 -3.47
N ILE A 54 3.23 -11.44 -3.59
CA ILE A 54 2.88 -10.74 -4.83
C ILE A 54 2.96 -9.23 -4.54
N PRO A 55 3.95 -8.51 -5.08
CA PRO A 55 4.00 -7.06 -4.95
C PRO A 55 2.83 -6.43 -5.72
N LEU A 56 2.23 -5.39 -5.15
CA LEU A 56 1.25 -4.59 -5.86
C LEU A 56 1.92 -3.42 -6.56
N GLU A 57 1.66 -3.32 -7.85
CA GLU A 57 2.12 -2.24 -8.71
C GLU A 57 0.92 -1.56 -9.35
N TRP A 58 1.01 -0.24 -9.46
CA TRP A 58 0.12 0.57 -10.27
C TRP A 58 0.25 0.18 -11.75
N PRO A 59 -0.79 0.39 -12.57
CA PRO A 59 -0.74 0.04 -14.00
C PRO A 59 0.34 0.77 -14.82
N ASP A 60 0.92 1.85 -14.29
CA ASP A 60 2.06 2.56 -14.86
C ASP A 60 3.43 1.95 -14.49
N GLY A 61 3.43 0.89 -13.67
CA GLY A 61 4.60 0.17 -13.18
C GLY A 61 5.21 0.75 -11.89
N GLY A 62 4.58 1.75 -11.26
CA GLY A 62 5.01 2.26 -9.97
C GLY A 62 4.60 1.33 -8.81
N PRO A 63 5.41 1.19 -7.74
CA PRO A 63 4.99 0.41 -6.57
C PRO A 63 3.82 1.08 -5.85
N LEU A 64 2.83 0.32 -5.40
CA LEU A 64 1.85 0.79 -4.43
C LEU A 64 2.53 0.87 -3.06
N VAL A 65 2.49 2.05 -2.41
CA VAL A 65 3.11 2.27 -1.11
C VAL A 65 2.07 2.66 -0.07
N CYS A 66 1.91 1.84 0.95
CA CYS A 66 0.97 2.03 2.05
C CYS A 66 1.65 1.80 3.39
N GLU A 67 1.06 2.31 4.45
CA GLU A 67 1.52 2.05 5.82
C GLU A 67 1.26 0.58 6.16
N LYS A 68 2.23 -0.09 6.78
CA LYS A 68 2.05 -1.47 7.19
C LYS A 68 1.44 -1.53 8.58
N ASP A 69 0.38 -2.32 8.73
CA ASP A 69 -0.22 -2.60 10.03
C ASP A 69 0.50 -3.81 10.67
N ASP A 70 1.55 -3.53 11.44
CA ASP A 70 2.35 -4.55 12.13
C ASP A 70 1.67 -5.15 13.37
N ASP A 71 0.57 -4.54 13.85
CA ASP A 71 -0.24 -5.06 14.96
C ASP A 71 -1.23 -6.15 14.51
N SER A 72 -1.47 -6.27 13.21
CA SER A 72 -2.35 -7.28 12.65
C SER A 72 -1.77 -8.70 12.72
N MET A 73 -2.64 -9.69 12.94
CA MET A 73 -2.27 -11.11 12.88
C MET A 73 -1.95 -11.60 11.46
N TYR A 74 -2.38 -10.87 10.45
CA TYR A 74 -2.19 -11.17 9.03
C TYR A 74 -1.45 -10.02 8.36
N THR A 75 -0.95 -10.23 7.14
CA THR A 75 -0.33 -9.15 6.37
C THR A 75 -1.41 -8.12 6.04
N SER A 76 -1.33 -6.94 6.66
CA SER A 76 -2.33 -5.87 6.57
C SER A 76 -1.64 -4.56 6.20
N TRP A 77 -2.24 -3.81 5.28
CA TRP A 77 -1.73 -2.54 4.77
C TRP A 77 -2.82 -1.47 4.84
N LEU A 78 -2.49 -0.34 5.47
CA LEU A 78 -3.35 0.83 5.59
C LEU A 78 -3.03 1.80 4.45
N CYS A 79 -3.91 1.79 3.45
CA CYS A 79 -3.86 2.68 2.30
C CYS A 79 -4.85 3.85 2.49
N GLU A 80 -4.76 4.87 1.64
CA GLU A 80 -5.65 6.03 1.71
C GLU A 80 -7.10 5.62 1.41
N GLY A 81 -7.92 5.56 2.47
CA GLY A 81 -9.33 5.18 2.37
C GLY A 81 -9.61 3.68 2.23
N ALA A 82 -8.59 2.81 2.29
CA ALA A 82 -8.75 1.37 2.18
C ALA A 82 -7.75 0.59 3.04
N THR A 83 -8.13 -0.61 3.48
CA THR A 83 -7.26 -1.59 4.12
C THR A 83 -7.15 -2.81 3.24
N VAL A 84 -5.91 -3.22 2.93
CA VAL A 84 -5.62 -4.41 2.11
C VAL A 84 -4.97 -5.46 3.00
N SER A 85 -5.73 -6.52 3.28
CA SER A 85 -5.29 -7.63 4.12
C SER A 85 -5.15 -8.90 3.30
N SER A 86 -4.14 -9.72 3.61
CA SER A 86 -3.90 -10.98 2.91
C SER A 86 -3.42 -12.09 3.82
N ILE A 87 -3.75 -13.32 3.43
CA ILE A 87 -3.33 -14.56 4.09
C ILE A 87 -3.17 -15.65 3.05
N VAL A 88 -2.21 -16.55 3.27
CA VAL A 88 -2.03 -17.76 2.46
C VAL A 88 -2.61 -18.94 3.23
N MET A 89 -3.41 -19.76 2.57
CA MET A 89 -4.01 -20.95 3.15
C MET A 89 -3.52 -22.20 2.42
N ASP A 90 -3.01 -23.17 3.17
CA ASP A 90 -2.58 -24.46 2.62
C ASP A 90 -3.76 -25.45 2.53
N ASN A 91 -3.66 -26.37 1.56
CA ASN A 91 -4.55 -27.53 1.40
C ASN A 91 -6.04 -27.17 1.29
N VAL A 92 -6.36 -26.11 0.53
CA VAL A 92 -7.74 -25.67 0.33
C VAL A 92 -8.49 -26.60 -0.62
N ILE A 93 -9.48 -27.32 -0.09
CA ILE A 93 -10.37 -28.21 -0.87
C ILE A 93 -11.60 -27.45 -1.40
N ASP A 94 -12.14 -26.51 -0.62
CA ASP A 94 -13.31 -25.70 -0.98
C ASP A 94 -12.96 -24.21 -0.93
N GLN A 95 -12.67 -23.66 -2.12
CA GLN A 95 -12.25 -22.27 -2.28
C GLN A 95 -13.28 -21.27 -1.75
N LYS A 96 -14.59 -21.52 -1.92
CA LYS A 96 -15.65 -20.60 -1.48
C LYS A 96 -15.76 -20.56 0.03
N ASN A 97 -15.68 -21.71 0.68
CA ASN A 97 -15.70 -21.79 2.13
C ASN A 97 -14.42 -21.23 2.76
N SER A 98 -13.26 -21.47 2.13
CA SER A 98 -11.99 -20.85 2.57
C SER A 98 -12.01 -19.33 2.42
N LEU A 99 -12.52 -18.79 1.31
CA LEU A 99 -12.68 -17.34 1.12
C LEU A 99 -13.60 -16.74 2.20
N LYS A 100 -14.76 -17.36 2.46
CA LYS A 100 -15.65 -16.94 3.56
C LYS A 100 -14.98 -16.97 4.93
N ARG A 101 -14.13 -17.97 5.19
CA ARG A 101 -13.36 -18.06 6.45
C ARG A 101 -12.31 -16.95 6.53
N GLY A 102 -11.60 -16.67 5.43
CA GLY A 102 -10.62 -15.59 5.35
C GLY A 102 -11.25 -14.23 5.63
N ILE A 103 -12.40 -13.94 5.04
CA ILE A 103 -13.16 -12.70 5.33
C ILE A 103 -13.49 -12.61 6.81
N ARG A 104 -14.07 -13.65 7.39
CA ARG A 104 -14.43 -13.66 8.82
C ARG A 104 -13.24 -13.43 9.73
N ALA A 105 -12.08 -13.98 9.37
CA ALA A 105 -10.84 -13.79 10.11
C ALA A 105 -10.31 -12.35 10.01
N MET A 106 -10.43 -11.73 8.83
CA MET A 106 -9.83 -10.43 8.54
C MET A 106 -10.72 -9.21 8.84
N THR A 107 -12.05 -9.36 8.77
CA THR A 107 -12.98 -8.24 8.99
C THR A 107 -13.74 -8.32 10.31
N ILE A 108 -13.58 -9.43 11.07
CA ILE A 108 -14.30 -9.72 12.32
C ILE A 108 -15.83 -9.56 12.16
N SER A 109 -16.32 -9.62 10.92
CA SER A 109 -17.71 -9.38 10.56
C SER A 109 -18.25 -10.61 9.86
N GLU A 110 -19.50 -10.98 10.17
CA GLU A 110 -20.16 -12.03 9.40
C GLU A 110 -20.41 -11.49 7.99
N PRO A 111 -19.86 -12.13 6.94
CA PRO A 111 -20.18 -11.73 5.58
C PRO A 111 -21.69 -11.91 5.39
N LYS A 112 -22.43 -10.80 5.35
CA LYS A 112 -23.83 -10.80 4.92
C LYS A 112 -23.88 -11.18 3.44
N LEU A 113 -25.08 -11.56 2.98
CA LEU A 113 -25.39 -11.99 1.60
C LEU A 113 -24.47 -11.31 0.57
N GLY A 114 -23.54 -12.09 0.01
CA GLY A 114 -22.61 -11.65 -1.02
C GLY A 114 -22.76 -12.50 -2.28
N SER A 115 -22.37 -11.94 -3.41
CA SER A 115 -22.31 -12.61 -4.71
C SER A 115 -20.92 -13.20 -4.90
N PHE A 116 -20.87 -14.45 -5.37
CA PHE A 116 -19.64 -15.02 -5.89
C PHE A 116 -19.54 -14.70 -7.38
N ALA A 117 -18.39 -14.19 -7.81
CA ALA A 117 -18.05 -14.01 -9.22
C ALA A 117 -16.71 -14.68 -9.51
N TYR A 118 -16.59 -15.27 -10.70
CA TYR A 118 -15.31 -15.80 -11.18
C TYR A 118 -14.76 -14.87 -12.25
N GLU A 119 -13.51 -14.50 -12.08
CA GLU A 119 -12.79 -13.56 -12.93
C GLU A 119 -11.45 -14.21 -13.33
N GLY A 120 -11.50 -15.08 -14.33
CA GLY A 120 -10.34 -15.91 -14.71
C GLY A 120 -10.11 -17.01 -13.67
N ASN A 121 -8.92 -17.06 -13.08
CA ASN A 121 -8.56 -17.96 -11.97
C ASN A 121 -8.80 -17.35 -10.58
N VAL A 122 -9.37 -16.14 -10.51
CA VAL A 122 -9.66 -15.44 -9.26
C VAL A 122 -11.14 -15.56 -8.92
N LEU A 123 -11.44 -15.98 -7.69
CA LEU A 123 -12.79 -15.99 -7.13
C LEU A 123 -12.99 -14.71 -6.32
N LEU A 124 -14.04 -13.94 -6.64
CA LEU A 124 -14.44 -12.77 -5.90
C LEU A 124 -15.66 -13.07 -5.03
N TYR A 125 -15.71 -12.44 -3.87
CA TYR A 125 -16.86 -12.40 -3.00
C TYR A 125 -17.02 -10.99 -2.44
N GLU A 126 -18.06 -10.31 -2.92
CA GLU A 126 -18.38 -8.95 -2.54
C GLU A 126 -19.36 -8.93 -1.36
N THR A 127 -19.11 -8.06 -0.39
CA THR A 127 -20.01 -7.74 0.70
C THR A 127 -20.17 -6.23 0.79
N LYS A 128 -21.14 -5.77 1.59
CA LYS A 128 -21.37 -4.34 1.79
C LYS A 128 -20.12 -3.60 2.30
N ASP A 129 -19.31 -4.26 3.12
CA ASP A 129 -18.26 -3.61 3.91
C ASP A 129 -16.83 -4.02 3.48
N ALA A 130 -16.72 -4.98 2.54
CA ALA A 130 -15.45 -5.49 2.04
C ALA A 130 -15.63 -6.29 0.74
N ILE A 131 -14.60 -6.32 -0.10
CA ILE A 131 -14.47 -7.20 -1.25
C ILE A 131 -13.32 -8.18 -1.00
N ALA A 132 -13.55 -9.45 -1.25
CA ALA A 132 -12.56 -10.49 -1.04
C ALA A 132 -12.24 -11.22 -2.33
N LEU A 133 -10.95 -11.52 -2.53
CA LEU A 133 -10.44 -12.24 -3.68
C LEU A 133 -9.72 -13.50 -3.21
N SER A 134 -9.84 -14.59 -3.97
CA SER A 134 -9.08 -15.82 -3.75
C SER A 134 -8.46 -16.30 -5.05
N GLN A 135 -7.16 -16.58 -5.01
CA GLN A 135 -6.42 -17.19 -6.11
C GLN A 135 -5.76 -18.48 -5.65
N GLN A 136 -5.93 -19.55 -6.43
CA GLN A 136 -5.19 -20.79 -6.21
C GLN A 136 -3.78 -20.68 -6.79
N GLY A 137 -2.79 -21.09 -6.01
CA GLY A 137 -1.40 -21.12 -6.44
C GLY A 137 -1.17 -22.22 -7.48
N VAL A 138 -0.22 -21.97 -8.38
CA VAL A 138 0.22 -22.88 -9.44
C VAL A 138 1.73 -23.09 -9.33
N GLY A 139 2.25 -24.20 -9.89
CA GLY A 139 3.68 -24.50 -9.87
C GLY A 139 4.21 -24.66 -8.44
N ASP A 140 5.18 -23.84 -8.06
CA ASP A 140 5.80 -23.89 -6.72
C ASP A 140 4.84 -23.52 -5.57
N GLN A 141 3.68 -22.92 -5.89
CA GLN A 141 2.63 -22.58 -4.93
C GLN A 141 1.41 -23.51 -5.02
N GLU A 142 1.53 -24.64 -5.73
CA GLU A 142 0.44 -25.62 -5.84
C GLU A 142 -0.01 -26.11 -4.45
N GLY A 143 -1.33 -26.22 -4.28
CA GLY A 143 -1.95 -26.59 -3.00
C GLY A 143 -2.11 -25.42 -2.01
N LYS A 144 -1.60 -24.23 -2.34
CA LYS A 144 -1.84 -23.00 -1.57
C LYS A 144 -2.95 -22.16 -2.21
N THR A 145 -3.59 -21.34 -1.40
CA THR A 145 -4.58 -20.36 -1.86
C THR A 145 -4.32 -19.04 -1.17
N LEU A 146 -4.06 -18.00 -1.97
CA LEU A 146 -3.98 -16.64 -1.49
C LEU A 146 -5.40 -16.10 -1.33
N VAL A 147 -5.68 -15.54 -0.18
CA VAL A 147 -6.92 -14.82 0.10
C VAL A 147 -6.56 -13.38 0.41
N VAL A 148 -7.18 -12.46 -0.31
CA VAL A 148 -7.03 -11.01 -0.12
C VAL A 148 -8.40 -10.44 0.25
N VAL A 149 -8.42 -9.50 1.18
CA VAL A 149 -9.61 -8.76 1.56
C VAL A 149 -9.27 -7.28 1.50
N VAL A 150 -10.08 -6.54 0.76
CA VAL A 150 -10.03 -5.10 0.67
C VAL A 150 -11.28 -4.55 1.34
N SER A 151 -11.10 -3.63 2.28
CA SER A 151 -12.20 -2.96 2.99
C SER A 151 -11.95 -1.46 3.07
N GLY A 152 -13.01 -0.69 3.36
CA GLY A 152 -12.94 0.77 3.48
C GLY A 152 -13.77 1.48 2.40
N GLU A 153 -13.74 2.81 2.42
CA GLU A 153 -14.51 3.64 1.48
C GLU A 153 -13.99 3.54 0.05
N GLN A 154 -12.69 3.30 -0.12
CA GLN A 154 -12.02 3.13 -1.41
C GLN A 154 -11.85 1.64 -1.78
N GLN A 155 -12.70 0.74 -1.29
CA GLN A 155 -12.49 -0.70 -1.52
C GLN A 155 -12.49 -1.12 -3.00
N ASP A 156 -13.31 -0.46 -3.84
CA ASP A 156 -13.47 -0.79 -5.25
C ASP A 156 -12.16 -0.57 -6.06
N PRO A 157 -11.54 0.63 -6.05
CA PRO A 157 -10.32 0.86 -6.82
C PRO A 157 -9.14 0.00 -6.40
N TYR A 158 -8.97 -0.26 -5.11
CA TYR A 158 -7.91 -1.14 -4.62
C TYR A 158 -8.19 -2.61 -4.94
N THR A 159 -9.46 -3.02 -5.00
CA THR A 159 -9.84 -4.36 -5.48
C THR A 159 -9.47 -4.55 -6.94
N ASP A 160 -9.76 -3.57 -7.80
CA ASP A 160 -9.41 -3.63 -9.22
C ASP A 160 -7.89 -3.71 -9.42
N LEU A 161 -7.14 -2.95 -8.63
CA LEU A 161 -5.68 -3.00 -8.62
C LEU A 161 -5.16 -4.38 -8.21
N VAL A 162 -5.70 -4.97 -7.13
CA VAL A 162 -5.35 -6.32 -6.68
C VAL A 162 -5.67 -7.33 -7.78
N LEU A 163 -6.88 -7.26 -8.36
CA LEU A 163 -7.32 -8.17 -9.40
C LEU A 163 -6.42 -8.09 -10.64
N HIS A 164 -6.00 -6.88 -11.03
CA HIS A 164 -5.05 -6.65 -12.10
C HIS A 164 -3.70 -7.34 -11.85
N ASN A 165 -3.14 -7.15 -10.65
CA ASN A 165 -1.86 -7.74 -10.26
C ASN A 165 -1.95 -9.28 -10.15
N LEU A 166 -3.06 -9.82 -9.62
CA LEU A 166 -3.28 -11.27 -9.51
C LEU A 166 -3.40 -11.94 -10.87
N ARG A 167 -4.00 -11.27 -11.86
CA ARG A 167 -4.17 -11.81 -13.22
C ARG A 167 -2.89 -11.80 -14.05
N GLY A 168 -1.87 -11.06 -13.63
CA GLY A 168 -0.61 -10.96 -14.34
C GLY A 168 -0.78 -10.42 -15.75
N ASN A 169 -0.92 -9.10 -15.93
CA ASN A 169 -0.78 -8.39 -17.21
C ASN A 169 -1.53 -8.96 -18.44
N GLU A 170 -2.54 -9.82 -18.29
CA GLU A 170 -3.40 -10.23 -19.40
C GLU A 170 -4.52 -9.18 -19.62
N ASP A 171 -4.21 -8.24 -20.52
CA ASP A 171 -5.11 -7.54 -21.46
C ASP A 171 -6.46 -7.01 -20.94
N LYS A 172 -6.41 -6.07 -19.99
CA LYS A 172 -7.13 -4.79 -20.09
C LYS A 172 -6.67 -3.85 -18.98
N ARG A 173 -6.17 -2.68 -19.37
CA ARG A 173 -5.87 -1.59 -18.43
C ARG A 173 -7.20 -1.13 -17.81
N PRO A 174 -7.35 -1.15 -16.48
CA PRO A 174 -8.49 -0.48 -15.85
C PRO A 174 -8.43 1.02 -16.16
N ASP A 175 -9.57 1.63 -16.47
CA ASP A 175 -9.68 3.07 -16.70
C ASP A 175 -9.61 3.79 -15.34
N LEU A 176 -8.40 4.19 -14.97
CA LEU A 176 -8.11 4.85 -13.69
C LEU A 176 -8.77 6.24 -13.55
N ASN A 177 -9.46 6.76 -14.58
CA ASN A 177 -10.25 7.99 -14.45
C ASN A 177 -11.51 7.79 -13.59
N GLU A 178 -11.89 6.55 -13.26
CA GLU A 178 -12.97 6.27 -12.30
C GLU A 178 -12.46 6.13 -10.85
N ILE A 179 -11.14 6.05 -10.66
CA ILE A 179 -10.49 5.75 -9.37
C ILE A 179 -9.95 7.01 -8.66
N GLY A 180 -9.97 8.17 -9.31
CA GLY A 180 -9.32 9.36 -8.76
C GLY A 180 -9.85 10.69 -9.29
N THR A 181 -11.08 11.04 -8.91
CA THR A 181 -11.44 12.47 -8.76
C THR A 181 -12.24 12.70 -7.49
N ALA A 182 -11.53 12.91 -6.39
CA ALA A 182 -11.95 13.85 -5.38
C ALA A 182 -10.68 14.55 -4.86
N ALA A 183 -10.62 15.84 -5.15
CA ALA A 183 -9.62 16.79 -4.69
C ALA A 183 -9.83 17.18 -3.22
#